data_AF-A0A2V9JBF9-F1
#
_entry.id   AF-A0A2V9JBF9-F1
#
_cell.length_a   1.000
_cell.length_b   1.000
_cell.length_c   1.000
_cell.angle_alpha   90.00
_cell.angle_beta   90.00
_cell.angle_gamma   90.00
#
_symmetry.space_group_name_H-M   'P 1'
#
loop_
_entity.id
_entity.type
_entity.pdbx_description
1 polymer ?
#
loop_
_entity_poly.entity_id
_entity_poly.type
_entity_poly.pdbx_seq_one_letter_code
_entity_poly.pdbx_strand_id
1 'polypeptide(L)'
;FFKKLYGTGPAPYEVEKEQTCVRKFSSDATTAAIAEQLLKDLGLEGTYTVRGSIAGGRLTILRQDPVSPRRITYTAADERLLVEKEVFRVPAFLERMHRRRGYQHKYLIEDAWASSVDAFIVAMIFWAGSGLWMWWELGETRRWGAISAACGVALFALFLLKL
;
A
#
# COMPACT_ATOMS: atom_id res chain seq x y z
N PHE A 1 14.51 16.17 16.21
CA PHE A 1 14.49 16.16 14.73
C PHE A 1 13.72 14.96 14.17
N PHE A 2 14.20 13.71 14.31
CA PHE A 2 13.55 12.50 13.78
C PHE A 2 12.07 12.33 14.17
N LYS A 3 11.70 12.57 15.44
CA LYS A 3 10.31 12.46 15.89
C LYS A 3 9.33 13.40 15.17
N LYS A 4 9.81 14.54 14.66
CA LYS A 4 9.03 15.53 13.90
C LYS A 4 8.86 15.14 12.43
N LEU A 5 9.80 14.38 11.86
CA LEU A 5 9.80 13.88 10.48
C LEU A 5 9.08 12.52 10.34
N TYR A 6 9.27 11.64 11.32
CA TYR A 6 8.80 10.24 11.28
C TYR A 6 7.53 10.02 12.11
N GLY A 7 7.21 10.92 13.05
CA GLY A 7 6.14 10.73 14.02
C GLY A 7 6.44 9.61 15.02
N THR A 8 5.47 9.31 15.89
CA THR A 8 5.48 8.13 16.76
C THR A 8 4.27 7.26 16.45
N GLY A 9 4.49 5.96 16.29
CA GLY A 9 3.44 4.98 16.04
C GLY A 9 2.75 5.14 14.67
N PRO A 10 1.60 4.46 14.48
CA PRO A 10 0.80 4.57 13.27
C PRO A 10 0.43 6.03 12.97
N ALA A 11 0.27 6.36 11.69
CA ALA A 11 -0.17 7.68 11.30
C ALA A 11 -1.60 7.93 11.83
N PRO A 12 -1.85 9.06 12.53
CA PRO A 12 -3.17 9.39 13.04
C PRO A 12 -4.10 9.75 11.88
N TYR A 13 -5.41 9.59 12.14
CA TYR A 13 -6.46 10.07 11.26
C TYR A 13 -6.99 11.40 11.80
N GLU A 14 -7.10 12.40 10.93
CA GLU A 14 -7.68 13.70 11.23
C GLU A 14 -9.04 13.81 10.56
N VAL A 15 -10.03 14.39 11.25
CA VAL A 15 -11.36 14.59 10.68
C VAL A 15 -11.27 15.62 9.56
N GLU A 16 -11.53 15.18 8.33
CA GLU A 16 -11.54 16.04 7.15
C GLU A 16 -12.93 16.63 6.94
N LYS A 17 -13.98 15.81 7.14
CA LYS A 17 -15.36 16.24 6.96
C LYS A 17 -16.31 15.42 7.80
N GLU A 18 -17.32 16.08 8.35
CA GLU A 18 -18.44 15.44 8.99
C GLU A 18 -19.73 15.92 8.34
N GLN A 19 -20.57 14.99 7.90
CA GLN A 19 -21.83 15.32 7.23
C GLN A 19 -22.92 14.32 7.60
N THR A 20 -24.16 14.81 7.69
CA THR A 20 -25.34 13.94 7.76
C THR A 20 -25.55 13.27 6.41
N CYS A 21 -25.71 11.95 6.42
CA CYS A 21 -26.03 11.20 5.22
C CYS A 21 -27.52 11.38 4.92
N VAL A 22 -27.82 12.13 3.86
CA VAL A 22 -29.22 12.38 3.45
C VAL A 22 -29.88 11.11 2.88
N ARG A 23 -29.11 10.10 2.51
CA ARG A 23 -29.59 8.91 1.81
C ARG A 23 -29.71 7.72 2.77
N LYS A 24 -30.92 7.15 2.84
CA LYS A 24 -31.20 5.92 3.58
C LYS A 24 -30.87 4.71 2.71
N PHE A 25 -30.01 3.83 3.20
CA PHE A 25 -29.69 2.57 2.54
C PHE A 25 -30.60 1.46 3.08
N SER A 26 -31.12 0.61 2.18
CA SER A 26 -31.88 -0.58 2.58
C SER A 26 -30.98 -1.56 3.35
N SER A 27 -31.55 -2.25 4.35
CA SER A 27 -30.88 -3.30 5.11
C SER A 27 -30.41 -4.48 4.27
N ASP A 28 -31.03 -4.67 3.09
CA ASP A 28 -30.80 -5.81 2.21
C ASP A 28 -29.72 -5.54 1.14
N ALA A 29 -29.21 -4.31 1.07
CA ALA A 29 -28.19 -3.95 0.10
C ALA A 29 -26.81 -4.48 0.52
N THR A 30 -26.07 -5.03 -0.45
CA THR A 30 -24.71 -5.54 -0.22
C THR A 30 -23.79 -4.42 0.25
N THR A 31 -23.03 -4.68 1.31
CA THR A 31 -22.06 -3.75 1.90
C THR A 31 -21.12 -3.10 0.86
N ALA A 32 -20.68 -3.85 -0.15
CA ALA A 32 -19.84 -3.36 -1.23
C ALA A 32 -20.56 -2.34 -2.14
N ALA A 33 -21.83 -2.58 -2.49
CA ALA A 33 -22.61 -1.68 -3.33
C ALA A 33 -22.89 -0.34 -2.62
N ILE A 34 -23.19 -0.39 -1.32
CA ILE A 34 -23.33 0.81 -0.48
C ILE A 34 -22.01 1.59 -0.43
N ALA A 35 -20.89 0.90 -0.20
CA ALA A 35 -19.59 1.54 -0.13
C ALA A 35 -19.21 2.22 -1.44
N GLU A 36 -19.45 1.55 -2.58
CA GLU A 36 -19.20 2.13 -3.91
C GLU A 36 -20.05 3.37 -4.16
N GLN A 37 -21.33 3.34 -3.78
CA GLN A 37 -22.21 4.51 -3.90
C GLN A 37 -21.76 5.68 -3.02
N LEU A 38 -21.41 5.41 -1.76
CA LEU A 38 -20.90 6.43 -0.83
C LEU A 38 -19.60 7.07 -1.34
N LEU A 39 -18.68 6.26 -1.87
CA LEU A 39 -17.44 6.76 -2.45
C LEU A 39 -17.71 7.61 -3.69
N LYS A 40 -18.67 7.20 -4.53
CA LYS A 40 -19.09 7.97 -5.71
C LYS A 40 -19.72 9.32 -5.34
N ASP A 41 -20.63 9.34 -4.38
CA ASP A 41 -21.27 10.57 -3.89
C ASP A 41 -20.25 11.55 -3.27
N LEU A 42 -19.19 11.02 -2.65
CA LEU A 42 -18.08 11.81 -2.09
C LEU A 42 -17.01 12.20 -3.11
N GLY A 43 -17.07 11.69 -4.36
CA GLY A 43 -16.01 11.86 -5.35
C GLY A 43 -14.70 11.18 -4.96
N LEU A 44 -14.75 10.16 -4.11
CA LEU A 44 -13.61 9.41 -3.56
C LEU A 44 -13.50 8.00 -4.17
N GLU A 45 -13.80 7.88 -5.45
CA GLU A 45 -13.66 6.62 -6.18
C GLU A 45 -12.20 6.10 -6.12
N GLY A 46 -12.05 4.78 -6.13
CA GLY A 46 -10.73 4.15 -6.02
C GLY A 46 -10.81 2.77 -5.37
N THR A 47 -9.65 2.14 -5.22
CA THR A 47 -9.52 0.90 -4.46
C THR A 47 -9.93 1.12 -3.01
N TYR A 48 -10.77 0.24 -2.47
CA TYR A 48 -11.27 0.34 -1.11
C TYR A 48 -11.38 -1.02 -0.42
N THR A 49 -11.38 -1.01 0.90
CA THR A 49 -11.73 -2.15 1.74
C THR A 49 -12.89 -1.76 2.63
N VAL A 50 -13.84 -2.65 2.84
CA VAL A 50 -15.00 -2.40 3.69
C VAL A 50 -15.03 -3.36 4.86
N ARG A 51 -15.41 -2.87 6.03
CA ARG A 51 -15.64 -3.67 7.24
C ARG A 51 -16.96 -3.28 7.90
N GLY A 52 -17.61 -4.27 8.49
CA GLY A 52 -18.92 -4.10 9.12
C GLY A 52 -20.08 -4.26 8.15
N SER A 53 -21.27 -3.91 8.61
CA SER A 53 -22.52 -3.97 7.85
C SER A 53 -23.49 -2.91 8.35
N ILE A 54 -24.45 -2.52 7.51
CA ILE A 54 -25.52 -1.60 7.92
C ILE A 54 -26.41 -2.24 8.99
N ALA A 55 -26.71 -3.54 8.87
CA ALA A 55 -27.46 -4.28 9.89
C ALA A 55 -26.76 -4.28 11.27
N GLY A 56 -25.43 -4.23 11.30
CA GLY A 56 -24.62 -4.07 12.52
C GLY A 56 -24.49 -2.63 13.00
N GLY A 57 -25.19 -1.66 12.40
CA GLY A 57 -25.25 -0.27 12.83
C GLY A 57 -24.04 0.60 12.47
N ARG A 58 -22.91 0.00 12.05
CA ARG A 58 -21.69 0.73 11.69
C ARG A 58 -20.99 0.10 10.48
N LEU A 59 -20.69 0.96 9.52
CA LEU A 59 -19.97 0.63 8.30
C LEU A 59 -18.68 1.45 8.23
N THR A 60 -17.54 0.81 8.06
CA THR A 60 -16.24 1.48 7.93
C THR A 60 -15.62 1.14 6.58
N ILE A 61 -15.40 2.17 5.77
CA ILE A 61 -14.81 2.08 4.44
C ILE A 61 -13.42 2.70 4.51
N LEU A 62 -12.39 1.93 4.15
CA LEU A 62 -11.03 2.42 4.01
C LEU A 62 -10.72 2.59 2.53
N ARG A 63 -10.66 3.84 2.08
CA ARG A 63 -10.25 4.20 0.72
C ARG A 63 -8.72 4.22 0.65
N GLN A 64 -8.15 3.32 -0.15
CA GLN A 64 -6.71 3.05 -0.22
C GLN A 64 -5.99 4.00 -1.19
N ASP A 65 -6.05 5.30 -0.91
CA ASP A 65 -5.25 6.26 -1.67
C ASP A 65 -3.75 6.02 -1.46
N PRO A 66 -2.91 6.15 -2.50
CA PRO A 66 -1.47 6.01 -2.33
C PRO A 66 -0.89 7.05 -1.37
N VAL A 67 -1.35 8.31 -1.44
CA VAL A 67 -0.75 9.43 -0.69
C VAL A 67 -1.46 9.65 0.64
N SER A 68 -2.78 9.77 0.62
CA SER A 68 -3.61 10.12 1.77
C SER A 68 -4.86 9.25 1.85
N PRO A 69 -4.76 8.06 2.47
CA PRO A 69 -5.92 7.21 2.69
C PRO A 69 -6.98 7.94 3.48
N ARG A 70 -8.22 7.56 3.20
CA ARG A 70 -9.38 8.12 3.87
C ARG A 70 -10.17 7.00 4.51
N ARG A 71 -10.55 7.20 5.76
CA ARG A 71 -11.46 6.32 6.50
C ARG A 71 -12.81 7.00 6.57
N ILE A 72 -13.80 6.39 5.94
CA ILE A 72 -15.17 6.83 5.95
C ILE A 72 -15.94 5.93 6.90
N THR A 73 -16.46 6.49 7.98
CA THR A 73 -17.30 5.78 8.95
C THR A 73 -18.73 6.26 8.81
N TYR A 74 -19.62 5.34 8.46
CA TYR A 74 -21.07 5.55 8.45
C TYR A 74 -21.70 4.88 9.66
N THR A 75 -22.51 5.63 10.41
CA THR A 75 -23.25 5.14 11.58
C THR A 75 -24.74 5.25 11.30
N ALA A 76 -25.44 4.12 11.31
CA ALA A 76 -26.85 4.06 10.91
C ALA A 76 -27.80 4.67 11.96
N ALA A 77 -27.42 4.65 13.24
CA ALA A 77 -28.24 5.20 14.34
C ALA A 77 -28.41 6.73 14.25
N ASP A 78 -27.34 7.43 13.87
CA ASP A 78 -27.30 8.91 13.83
C ASP A 78 -27.32 9.46 12.40
N GLU A 79 -27.47 8.59 11.39
CA GLU A 79 -27.32 8.91 9.96
C GLU A 79 -26.04 9.72 9.67
N ARG A 80 -24.97 9.47 10.43
CA ARG A 80 -23.76 10.29 10.45
C ARG A 80 -22.67 9.68 9.60
N LEU A 81 -22.09 10.50 8.72
CA LEU A 81 -20.95 10.14 7.88
C LEU A 81 -19.72 10.95 8.32
N LEU A 82 -18.73 10.26 8.85
CA LEU A 82 -17.45 10.82 9.26
C LEU A 82 -16.38 10.44 8.24
N VAL A 83 -15.75 11.44 7.62
CA VAL A 83 -14.62 11.26 6.71
C VAL A 83 -13.36 11.73 7.42
N GLU A 84 -12.45 10.80 7.64
CA GLU A 84 -11.16 11.05 8.27
C GLU A 84 -10.04 10.80 7.26
N LYS A 85 -9.03 11.67 7.24
CA LYS A 85 -7.86 11.57 6.38
C LYS A 85 -6.65 11.17 7.21
N GLU A 86 -5.91 10.18 6.74
CA GLU A 86 -4.63 9.82 7.37
C GLU A 86 -3.60 10.94 7.15
N VAL A 87 -2.94 11.38 8.23
CA VAL A 87 -1.88 12.38 8.16
C VAL A 87 -0.71 11.82 7.36
N PHE A 88 -0.26 12.57 6.36
CA PHE A 88 0.86 12.14 5.54
C PHE A 88 2.13 11.99 6.37
N ARG A 89 2.70 10.79 6.37
CA ARG A 89 4.01 10.49 6.95
C ARG A 89 4.81 9.69 5.94
N VAL A 90 6.04 10.11 5.69
CA VAL A 90 6.94 9.45 4.72
C VAL A 90 7.07 7.94 4.99
N PRO A 91 7.26 7.46 6.24
CA PRO A 91 7.36 6.03 6.50
C PRO A 91 6.09 5.25 6.13
N ALA A 92 4.92 5.78 6.50
CA ALA A 92 3.63 5.15 6.21
C ALA A 92 3.35 5.14 4.69
N PHE A 93 3.71 6.22 4.01
CA PHE A 93 3.64 6.30 2.55
C PHE A 93 4.54 5.26 1.87
N LEU A 94 5.82 5.19 2.25
CA LEU A 94 6.77 4.23 1.68
C LEU A 94 6.38 2.78 1.97
N GLU A 95 5.92 2.48 3.19
CA GLU A 95 5.41 1.15 3.53
C GLU A 95 4.23 0.77 2.64
N ARG A 96 3.28 1.69 2.44
CA ARG A 96 2.11 1.47 1.58
C ARG A 96 2.53 1.22 0.13
N MET A 97 3.41 2.06 -0.41
CA MET A 97 3.94 1.89 -1.77
C MET A 97 4.71 0.57 -1.91
N HIS A 98 5.45 0.16 -0.89
CA HIS A 98 6.19 -1.10 -0.87
C HIS A 98 5.28 -2.33 -0.82
N ARG A 99 4.13 -2.25 -0.13
CA ARG A 99 3.15 -3.34 -0.04
C ARG A 99 2.17 -3.39 -1.21
N ARG A 100 2.05 -2.32 -1.98
CA ARG A 100 1.13 -2.20 -3.12
C ARG A 100 1.65 -3.00 -4.30
N ARG A 101 1.00 -4.14 -4.57
CA ARG A 101 1.37 -5.12 -5.61
C ARG A 101 0.12 -5.68 -6.29
N GLY A 102 0.28 -6.19 -7.51
CA GLY A 102 -0.73 -6.94 -8.25
C GLY A 102 -1.47 -6.13 -9.33
N TYR A 103 -2.08 -6.85 -10.26
CA TYR A 103 -2.75 -6.35 -11.48
C TYR A 103 -4.28 -6.48 -11.45
N GLN A 104 -4.86 -6.78 -10.29
CA GLN A 104 -6.29 -7.09 -10.15
C GLN A 104 -7.09 -5.88 -9.67
N HIS A 105 -6.68 -4.68 -10.09
CA HIS A 105 -7.31 -3.45 -9.66
C HIS A 105 -8.29 -2.94 -10.73
N LYS A 106 -9.40 -2.35 -10.29
CA LYS A 106 -10.41 -1.78 -11.19
C LYS A 106 -9.89 -0.54 -11.97
N TYR A 107 -8.73 0.00 -11.59
CA TYR A 107 -8.21 1.28 -12.07
C TYR A 107 -6.85 1.12 -12.73
N LEU A 108 -6.72 1.60 -13.98
CA LEU A 108 -5.50 1.47 -14.80
C LEU A 108 -4.24 2.06 -14.16
N ILE A 109 -4.38 3.08 -13.31
CA ILE A 109 -3.24 3.71 -12.64
C ILE A 109 -2.57 2.78 -11.61
N GLU A 110 -3.32 1.83 -11.06
CA GLU A 110 -2.81 0.81 -10.16
C GLU A 110 -1.98 -0.21 -10.94
N ASP A 111 -2.44 -0.60 -12.13
CA ASP A 111 -1.72 -1.54 -13.01
C ASP A 111 -0.46 -0.89 -13.60
N ALA A 112 -0.52 0.40 -13.96
CA ALA A 112 0.65 1.16 -14.40
C ALA A 112 1.76 1.20 -13.34
N TRP A 113 1.37 1.31 -12.06
CA TRP A 113 2.32 1.21 -10.95
C TRP A 113 2.98 -0.17 -10.91
N ALA A 114 2.19 -1.25 -10.98
CA ALA A 114 2.73 -2.61 -11.00
C ALA A 114 3.70 -2.82 -12.17
N SER A 115 3.35 -2.36 -13.37
CA SER A 115 4.24 -2.44 -14.54
C SER A 115 5.55 -1.66 -14.36
N SER A 116 5.51 -0.51 -13.69
CA SER A 116 6.73 0.27 -13.41
C SER A 116 7.69 -0.47 -12.47
N VAL A 117 7.15 -1.18 -11.48
CA VAL A 117 7.93 -2.00 -10.55
C VAL A 117 8.55 -3.19 -11.29
N ASP A 118 7.81 -3.84 -12.18
CA ASP A 118 8.32 -4.95 -12.99
C ASP A 118 9.47 -4.50 -13.92
N ALA A 119 9.32 -3.33 -14.56
CA ALA A 119 10.39 -2.75 -15.37
C ALA A 119 11.67 -2.47 -14.54
N PHE A 120 11.51 -1.97 -13.31
CA PHE A 120 12.63 -1.77 -12.40
C PHE A 120 13.30 -3.09 -12.00
N ILE A 121 12.52 -4.15 -11.75
CA ILE A 121 13.06 -5.49 -11.44
C ILE A 121 13.89 -6.02 -12.61
N VAL A 122 13.38 -5.91 -13.83
CA VAL A 122 14.12 -6.33 -15.05
C VAL A 122 15.42 -5.53 -15.19
N ALA A 123 15.38 -4.22 -14.97
CA ALA A 123 16.57 -3.37 -15.00
C ALA A 123 17.60 -3.77 -13.93
N MET A 124 17.16 -4.09 -12.72
CA MET A 124 18.03 -4.55 -11.63
C MET A 124 18.68 -5.90 -11.94
N ILE A 125 17.93 -6.84 -12.54
CA ILE A 125 18.50 -8.13 -12.99
C ILE A 125 19.56 -7.89 -14.06
N PHE A 126 19.26 -7.05 -15.05
CA PHE A 126 20.23 -6.71 -16.10
C PHE A 126 21.48 -6.05 -15.53
N TRP A 127 21.32 -5.12 -14.58
CA TRP A 127 22.44 -4.44 -13.92
C TRP A 127 23.29 -5.41 -13.07
N ALA A 128 22.67 -6.27 -12.28
CA ALA A 128 23.41 -7.29 -11.54
C ALA A 128 24.14 -8.27 -12.48
N GLY A 129 23.47 -8.69 -13.56
CA GLY A 129 24.04 -9.54 -14.60
C GLY A 129 25.22 -8.91 -15.33
N SER A 130 25.15 -7.62 -15.66
CA SER A 130 26.25 -6.90 -16.31
C SER A 130 27.45 -6.74 -15.38
N GLY A 131 27.22 -6.50 -14.08
CA GLY A 131 28.28 -6.49 -13.07
C GLY A 131 28.98 -7.84 -12.95
N LEU A 132 28.21 -8.94 -12.94
CA LEU A 132 28.76 -10.31 -12.93
C LEU A 132 29.57 -10.60 -14.20
N TRP A 133 29.07 -10.19 -15.37
CA TRP A 133 29.78 -10.32 -16.64
C TRP A 133 31.11 -9.57 -16.64
N MET A 134 31.11 -8.30 -16.21
CA MET A 134 32.33 -7.49 -16.12
C MET A 134 33.36 -8.09 -15.16
N TRP A 135 32.91 -8.56 -14.00
CA TRP A 135 33.79 -9.24 -13.04
C TRP A 135 34.40 -10.51 -13.64
N TRP A 136 33.61 -11.27 -14.39
CA TRP A 136 34.09 -12.48 -15.05
C TRP A 136 35.19 -12.18 -16.09
N GLU A 137 35.04 -11.11 -16.87
CA GLU A 137 35.99 -10.73 -17.91
C GLU A 137 37.33 -10.22 -17.34
N LEU A 138 37.32 -9.58 -16.17
CA LEU A 138 38.52 -9.07 -15.51
C LEU A 138 39.30 -10.19 -14.79
N GLY A 139 40.24 -10.79 -15.52
CA GLY A 139 41.08 -11.91 -15.04
C GLY A 139 41.78 -11.67 -13.69
N GLU A 140 42.33 -10.46 -13.48
CA GLU A 140 43.06 -10.10 -12.26
C GLU A 140 42.17 -10.08 -11.00
N THR A 141 40.91 -9.64 -11.12
CA THR A 141 39.97 -9.53 -10.00
C THR A 141 39.10 -10.77 -9.80
N ARG A 142 39.26 -11.79 -10.65
CA ARG A 142 38.40 -12.99 -10.65
C ARG A 142 38.44 -13.73 -9.31
N ARG A 143 39.63 -13.89 -8.71
CA ARG A 143 39.79 -14.56 -7.41
C ARG A 143 39.07 -13.81 -6.28
N TRP A 144 39.22 -12.50 -6.21
CA TRP A 144 38.62 -11.68 -5.16
C TRP A 144 37.10 -11.63 -5.23
N GLY A 145 36.53 -11.51 -6.43
CA GLY A 145 35.09 -11.61 -6.56
C GLY A 145 34.56 -13.03 -6.27
N ALA A 146 35.35 -14.08 -6.53
CA ALA A 146 34.93 -15.45 -6.23
C ALA A 146 34.88 -15.69 -4.71
N ILE A 147 35.87 -15.17 -3.97
CA ILE A 147 35.86 -15.16 -2.51
C ILE A 147 34.65 -14.39 -2.00
N SER A 148 34.39 -13.20 -2.55
CA SER A 148 33.27 -12.35 -2.15
C SER A 148 31.91 -13.03 -2.40
N ALA A 149 31.74 -13.67 -3.56
CA ALA A 149 30.54 -14.43 -3.90
C ALA A 149 30.36 -15.65 -2.98
N ALA A 150 31.44 -16.39 -2.71
CA ALA A 150 31.41 -17.52 -1.78
C ALA A 150 31.02 -17.10 -0.36
N CYS A 151 31.56 -15.99 0.15
CA CYS A 151 31.15 -15.42 1.43
C CYS A 151 29.67 -15.00 1.43
N GLY A 152 29.18 -14.38 0.35
CA GLY A 152 27.76 -14.02 0.22
C GLY A 152 26.84 -15.24 0.26
N VAL A 153 27.18 -16.29 -0.50
CA VAL A 153 26.44 -17.57 -0.49
C VAL A 153 26.49 -18.24 0.88
N ALA A 154 27.65 -18.24 1.55
CA ALA A 154 27.81 -18.82 2.88
C ALA A 154 26.97 -18.07 3.92
N LEU A 155 26.94 -16.74 3.89
CA LEU A 155 26.08 -15.93 4.75
C LEU A 155 24.60 -16.18 4.47
N PHE A 156 24.21 -16.23 3.20
CA PHE A 156 22.83 -16.55 2.81
C PHE A 156 22.41 -17.92 3.34
N ALA A 157 23.24 -18.96 3.16
CA ALA A 157 22.97 -20.29 3.67
C ALA A 157 22.90 -20.32 5.21
N LEU A 158 23.78 -19.59 5.90
CA LEU A 158 23.76 -19.46 7.35
C LEU A 158 22.44 -18.87 7.83
N PHE A 159 21.98 -17.78 7.22
CA PHE A 159 20.70 -17.17 7.57
C PHE A 159 19.53 -18.09 7.23
N LEU A 160 19.54 -18.77 6.09
CA LEU A 160 18.47 -19.68 5.67
C LEU A 160 18.32 -20.89 6.62
N LEU A 161 19.41 -21.37 7.22
CA LEU A 161 19.39 -22.52 8.15
C LEU A 161 19.18 -22.13 9.62
N LYS A 162 19.33 -20.85 9.97
CA LYS A 162 19.22 -20.34 11.35
C LYS A 162 17.96 -19.50 11.60
N LEU A 163 17.24 -19.11 10.55
CA LEU A 163 15.91 -18.49 10.61
C LEU A 163 14.83 -19.59 10.59
#